data_AF-A0A497EU29-F1
#
_entry.id   AF-A0A497EU29-F1
#
_cell.length_a   1.000
_cell.length_b   1.000
_cell.length_c   1.000
_cell.angle_alpha   90.00
_cell.angle_beta   90.00
_cell.angle_gamma   90.00
#
_symmetry.space_group_name_H-M   'P 1'
#
loop_
_entity.id
_entity.type
_entity.pdbx_description
1 polymer ?
#
loop_
_entity_poly.entity_id
_entity_poly.type
_entity_poly.pdbx_seq_one_letter_code
_entity_poly.pdbx_strand_id
1 'polypeptide(L)'
;MKLPSVGVLLVALLTIAALTATPAVAQPSDPYEAKYNMLLKVVDNVKDKIEDSLKVLEEFNVTLPGNISSAYSAALELVEEAVNLSAVGTYEEAVDKLLTALKELKDVFKAVEEIVEQYEGAEEVADAAERFIGLRVAIERAYNFSYKIELLANASAEEGYNVSSILALLAEARELLANASALLDEGA
;
A
#
# COMPACT_ATOMS: atom_id res chain seq x y z
N MET A 1 7.17 -28.38 -27.38
CA MET A 1 6.73 -28.61 -25.99
C MET A 1 7.00 -27.34 -25.22
N LYS A 2 5.95 -26.69 -24.68
CA LYS A 2 6.03 -25.49 -23.85
C LYS A 2 5.48 -25.87 -22.48
N LEU A 3 6.28 -25.70 -21.42
CA LEU A 3 5.81 -25.81 -20.04
C LEU A 3 5.30 -24.43 -19.59
N PRO A 4 4.12 -24.33 -18.96
CA PRO A 4 3.77 -23.20 -18.11
C PRO A 4 4.33 -23.43 -16.69
N SER A 5 5.12 -22.47 -16.25
CA SER A 5 5.79 -22.45 -14.96
C SER A 5 4.92 -21.77 -13.89
N VAL A 6 4.77 -22.50 -12.78
CA VAL A 6 4.66 -21.98 -11.41
C VAL A 6 3.33 -21.28 -11.05
N GLY A 7 2.28 -22.10 -10.97
CA GLY A 7 1.38 -22.04 -9.83
C GLY A 7 1.89 -22.99 -8.74
N VAL A 8 1.60 -22.66 -7.48
CA VAL A 8 1.88 -23.42 -6.24
C VAL A 8 3.22 -23.10 -5.57
N LEU A 9 3.13 -22.31 -4.49
CA LEU A 9 3.74 -22.68 -3.21
C LEU A 9 2.94 -22.05 -2.06
N LEU A 10 1.71 -22.55 -1.93
CA LEU A 10 0.98 -22.57 -0.67
C LEU A 10 1.47 -23.82 0.08
N VAL A 11 1.65 -23.71 1.40
CA VAL A 11 1.99 -24.75 2.39
C VAL A 11 3.48 -24.80 2.83
N ALA A 12 3.65 -24.60 4.16
CA ALA A 12 4.71 -25.02 5.09
C ALA A 12 5.25 -23.79 5.88
N LEU A 13 5.17 -23.67 7.20
CA LEU A 13 5.39 -24.67 8.25
C LEU A 13 4.64 -24.32 9.56
N LEU A 14 3.81 -25.26 9.98
CA LEU A 14 3.50 -25.53 11.39
C LEU A 14 4.61 -26.45 11.92
N THR A 15 5.52 -25.95 12.75
CA THR A 15 6.34 -26.78 13.64
C THR A 15 6.48 -26.11 14.99
N ILE A 16 5.83 -26.70 15.97
CA ILE A 16 5.94 -26.43 17.40
C ILE A 16 7.34 -26.88 17.84
N ALA A 17 8.17 -25.94 18.29
CA ALA A 17 9.35 -26.25 19.08
C ALA A 17 9.10 -25.76 20.51
N ALA A 18 8.84 -26.71 21.41
CA ALA A 18 8.84 -26.46 22.84
C ALA A 18 10.26 -26.09 23.27
N LEU A 19 10.47 -24.82 23.63
CA LEU A 19 11.65 -24.37 24.36
C LEU A 19 11.19 -23.78 25.69
N THR A 20 11.41 -24.53 26.76
CA THR A 20 11.22 -24.08 28.14
C THR A 20 12.27 -23.05 28.49
N ALA A 21 11.92 -21.77 28.51
CA ALA A 21 12.72 -20.72 29.14
C ALA A 21 11.84 -19.56 29.59
N THR A 22 11.78 -19.39 30.93
CA THR A 22 11.34 -18.21 31.71
C THR A 22 9.94 -17.62 31.41
N PRO A 23 9.05 -17.46 32.40
CA PRO A 23 7.84 -16.68 32.21
C PRO A 23 8.20 -15.19 32.24
N ALA A 24 8.75 -14.68 31.15
CA ALA A 24 8.34 -13.36 30.72
C ALA A 24 6.86 -13.54 30.35
N VAL A 25 5.98 -12.95 31.16
CA VAL A 25 4.55 -12.95 30.87
C VAL A 25 4.39 -12.14 29.57
N ALA A 26 4.53 -12.81 28.43
CA ALA A 26 3.96 -12.34 27.18
C ALA A 26 2.47 -12.26 27.47
N GLN A 27 1.97 -11.04 27.66
CA GLN A 27 0.53 -10.82 27.66
C GLN A 27 -0.03 -11.53 26.43
N PRO A 28 -1.15 -12.27 26.55
CA PRO A 28 -1.82 -12.76 25.37
C PRO A 28 -2.17 -11.53 24.53
N SER A 29 -1.45 -11.33 23.42
CA SER A 29 -1.80 -10.34 22.42
C SER A 29 -3.23 -10.65 22.00
N ASP A 30 -4.10 -9.64 22.02
CA ASP A 30 -5.47 -9.79 21.57
C ASP A 30 -5.44 -10.47 20.19
N PRO A 31 -6.09 -11.64 19.98
CA PRO A 31 -6.08 -12.31 18.68
C PRO A 31 -6.60 -11.39 17.55
N TYR A 32 -7.39 -10.38 17.87
CA TYR A 32 -7.87 -9.37 16.93
C TYR A 32 -6.83 -8.29 16.62
N GLU A 33 -5.86 -8.00 17.49
CA GLU A 33 -4.79 -7.01 17.25
C GLU A 33 -3.88 -7.43 16.09
N ALA A 34 -3.46 -8.69 16.06
CA ALA A 34 -2.65 -9.22 14.95
C ALA A 34 -3.43 -9.17 13.62
N LYS A 35 -4.72 -9.50 13.67
CA LYS A 35 -5.61 -9.46 12.50
C LYS A 35 -5.85 -8.03 12.03
N TYR A 36 -6.08 -7.09 12.95
CA TYR A 36 -6.20 -5.67 12.68
C TYR A 36 -4.96 -5.14 11.94
N ASN A 37 -3.77 -5.38 12.49
CA ASN A 37 -2.52 -4.92 11.89
C ASN A 37 -2.28 -5.51 10.50
N MET A 38 -2.68 -6.77 10.28
CA MET A 38 -2.63 -7.38 8.95
C MET A 38 -3.60 -6.71 7.98
N LEU A 39 -4.86 -6.50 8.38
CA LEU A 39 -5.88 -5.89 7.54
C LEU A 39 -5.58 -4.43 7.22
N LEU A 40 -5.03 -3.68 8.18
CA LEU A 40 -4.65 -2.28 7.99
C LEU A 40 -3.57 -2.16 6.90
N LYS A 41 -2.57 -3.04 6.89
CA LYS A 41 -1.57 -3.10 5.82
C LYS A 41 -2.19 -3.41 4.46
N VAL A 42 -3.22 -4.27 4.41
CA VAL A 42 -3.93 -4.56 3.14
C VAL A 42 -4.71 -3.33 2.68
N VAL A 43 -5.40 -2.65 3.60
CA VAL A 43 -6.11 -1.39 3.31
C VAL A 43 -5.16 -0.34 2.75
N ASP A 44 -4.02 -0.11 3.42
CA ASP A 44 -3.03 0.87 2.96
C ASP A 44 -2.53 0.55 1.55
N ASN A 45 -2.23 -0.73 1.27
CA ASN A 45 -1.81 -1.14 -0.08
C ASN A 45 -2.90 -0.93 -1.13
N VAL A 46 -4.18 -1.15 -0.80
CA VAL A 46 -5.29 -0.93 -1.74
C VAL A 46 -5.51 0.57 -1.95
N LYS A 47 -5.44 1.38 -0.88
CA LYS A 47 -5.53 2.84 -0.98
C LYS A 47 -4.43 3.42 -1.86
N ASP A 48 -3.18 3.03 -1.61
CA ASP A 48 -2.03 3.47 -2.42
C ASP A 48 -2.30 3.19 -3.92
N LYS A 49 -2.78 1.98 -4.25
CA LYS A 49 -3.12 1.62 -5.64
C LYS A 49 -4.27 2.43 -6.24
N ILE A 50 -5.33 2.70 -5.46
CA ILE A 50 -6.42 3.55 -5.93
C ILE A 50 -5.88 4.95 -6.22
N GLU A 51 -5.15 5.54 -5.27
CA GLU A 51 -4.56 6.88 -5.43
C GLU A 51 -3.66 6.98 -6.66
N ASP A 52 -2.86 5.95 -6.93
CA ASP A 52 -2.05 5.88 -8.14
C ASP A 52 -2.91 5.92 -9.42
N SER A 53 -3.96 5.11 -9.48
CA SER A 53 -4.89 5.12 -10.62
C SER A 53 -5.62 6.46 -10.73
N LEU A 54 -5.92 7.13 -9.61
CA LEU A 54 -6.51 8.48 -9.64
C LEU A 54 -5.57 9.53 -10.21
N LYS A 55 -4.26 9.45 -9.94
CA LYS A 55 -3.27 10.34 -10.56
C LYS A 55 -3.21 10.16 -12.07
N VAL A 56 -3.26 8.91 -12.55
CA VAL A 56 -3.36 8.62 -13.98
C VAL A 56 -4.59 9.33 -14.57
N LEU A 57 -5.76 9.19 -13.93
CA LEU A 57 -6.99 9.85 -14.38
C LEU A 57 -6.91 11.38 -14.33
N GLU A 58 -6.26 11.96 -13.33
CA GLU A 58 -6.04 13.41 -13.22
C GLU A 58 -5.21 13.94 -14.38
N GLU A 59 -4.15 13.24 -14.78
CA GLU A 59 -3.33 13.62 -15.94
C GLU A 59 -4.11 13.56 -17.26
N PHE A 60 -5.05 12.61 -17.39
CA PHE A 60 -6.02 12.57 -18.49
C PHE A 60 -7.19 13.56 -18.34
N ASN A 61 -7.21 14.39 -17.29
CA ASN A 61 -8.30 15.32 -16.96
C ASN A 61 -9.67 14.62 -16.80
N VAL A 62 -9.67 13.38 -16.33
CA VAL A 62 -10.88 12.57 -16.10
C VAL A 62 -11.36 12.79 -14.68
N THR A 63 -12.60 13.26 -14.55
CA THR A 63 -13.26 13.37 -13.24
C THR A 63 -13.97 12.06 -12.91
N LEU A 64 -13.78 11.57 -11.68
CA LEU A 64 -14.50 10.39 -11.20
C LEU A 64 -16.03 10.62 -11.15
N PRO A 65 -16.83 9.61 -11.52
CA PRO A 65 -18.25 9.56 -11.19
C PRO A 65 -18.49 9.77 -9.68
N GLY A 66 -19.48 10.60 -9.34
CA GLY A 66 -19.73 10.99 -7.95
C GLY A 66 -20.03 9.81 -7.02
N ASN A 67 -20.64 8.74 -7.53
CA ASN A 67 -20.89 7.52 -6.76
C ASN A 67 -19.59 6.78 -6.37
N ILE A 68 -18.58 6.78 -7.25
CA ILE A 68 -17.26 6.17 -6.98
C ILE A 68 -16.50 7.04 -5.98
N SER A 69 -16.49 8.36 -6.18
CA SER A 69 -15.85 9.29 -5.23
C SER A 69 -16.49 9.22 -3.84
N SER A 70 -17.83 9.14 -3.76
CA SER A 70 -18.53 9.02 -2.48
C SER A 70 -18.24 7.69 -1.79
N ALA A 71 -18.19 6.59 -2.55
CA ALA A 71 -17.83 5.27 -2.01
C ALA A 71 -16.38 5.24 -1.51
N TYR A 72 -15.46 5.90 -2.21
CA TYR A 72 -14.07 6.02 -1.74
C TYR A 72 -14.00 6.77 -0.41
N SER A 73 -14.65 7.93 -0.31
CA SER A 73 -14.69 8.71 0.93
C SER A 73 -15.32 7.95 2.09
N ALA A 74 -16.46 7.28 1.87
CA ALA A 74 -17.11 6.46 2.90
C ALA A 74 -16.20 5.33 3.39
N ALA A 75 -15.47 4.69 2.48
CA ALA A 75 -14.52 3.66 2.85
C ALA A 75 -13.35 4.22 3.68
N LEU A 76 -12.87 5.44 3.39
CA LEU A 76 -11.83 6.10 4.18
C LEU A 76 -12.32 6.46 5.59
N GLU A 77 -13.56 6.90 5.74
CA GLU A 77 -14.18 7.16 7.05
C GLU A 77 -14.22 5.86 7.89
N LEU A 78 -14.56 4.72 7.28
CA LEU A 78 -14.53 3.41 7.98
C LEU A 78 -13.11 3.02 8.43
N VAL A 79 -12.08 3.35 7.65
CA VAL A 79 -10.68 3.11 8.03
C VAL A 79 -10.30 3.99 9.23
N GLU A 80 -10.68 5.27 9.21
CA GLU A 80 -10.43 6.20 10.32
C GLU A 80 -11.14 5.74 11.60
N GLU A 81 -12.40 5.33 11.50
CA GLU A 81 -13.14 4.73 12.62
C GLU A 81 -12.42 3.50 13.18
N ALA A 82 -11.89 2.63 12.32
CA ALA A 82 -11.13 1.46 12.75
C ALA A 82 -9.84 1.83 13.48
N VAL A 83 -9.11 2.85 13.02
CA VAL A 83 -7.92 3.38 13.70
C VAL A 83 -8.29 3.91 15.08
N ASN A 84 -9.36 4.70 15.19
CA ASN A 84 -9.83 5.24 16.46
C ASN A 84 -10.25 4.14 17.46
N LEU A 85 -10.93 3.09 16.99
CA LEU A 85 -11.30 1.94 17.82
C LEU A 85 -10.07 1.16 18.31
N SER A 86 -9.07 0.97 17.44
CA SER A 86 -7.82 0.30 17.81
C SER A 86 -7.03 1.07 18.88
N ALA A 87 -7.05 2.41 18.84
CA ALA A 87 -6.35 3.26 19.79
C ALA A 87 -6.88 3.12 21.24
N VAL A 88 -8.13 2.67 21.40
CA VAL A 88 -8.74 2.38 22.71
C VAL A 88 -8.78 0.88 23.03
N GLY A 89 -8.12 0.05 22.21
CA GLY A 89 -8.00 -1.41 22.41
C GLY A 89 -9.20 -2.22 21.92
N THR A 90 -10.15 -1.62 21.21
CA THR A 90 -11.34 -2.31 20.69
C THR A 90 -11.05 -2.94 19.32
N TYR A 91 -10.16 -3.94 19.29
CA TYR A 91 -9.67 -4.51 18.04
C TYR A 91 -10.69 -5.34 17.26
N GLU A 92 -11.64 -5.99 17.94
CA GLU A 92 -12.70 -6.77 17.25
C GLU A 92 -13.58 -5.88 16.37
N GLU A 93 -14.08 -4.76 16.92
CA GLU A 93 -14.88 -3.80 16.15
C GLU A 93 -14.03 -3.09 15.08
N ALA A 94 -12.77 -2.77 15.39
CA ALA A 94 -11.84 -2.21 14.41
C ALA A 94 -11.63 -3.14 13.21
N VAL A 95 -11.51 -4.45 13.44
CA VAL A 95 -11.42 -5.46 12.39
C VAL A 95 -12.67 -5.48 11.51
N ASP A 96 -13.87 -5.40 12.10
CA ASP A 96 -15.11 -5.37 11.34
C ASP A 96 -15.24 -4.12 10.45
N LYS A 97 -14.78 -2.97 10.97
CA LYS A 97 -14.68 -1.72 10.20
C LYS A 97 -13.71 -1.85 9.03
N LEU A 98 -12.50 -2.39 9.25
CA LEU A 98 -11.53 -2.62 8.17
C LEU A 98 -12.04 -3.60 7.11
N LEU A 99 -12.75 -4.67 7.50
CA LEU A 99 -13.33 -5.61 6.54
C LEU A 99 -14.41 -4.95 5.69
N THR A 100 -15.22 -4.07 6.29
CA THR A 100 -16.23 -3.30 5.56
C THR A 100 -15.57 -2.31 4.59
N ALA A 101 -14.57 -1.56 5.07
CA ALA A 101 -13.78 -0.65 4.23
C ALA A 101 -13.12 -1.39 3.06
N LEU A 102 -12.49 -2.55 3.28
CA LEU A 102 -11.86 -3.34 2.22
C LEU A 102 -12.84 -3.79 1.15
N LYS A 103 -14.07 -4.11 1.53
CA LYS A 103 -15.12 -4.49 0.58
C LYS A 103 -15.46 -3.31 -0.32
N GLU A 104 -15.66 -2.12 0.25
CA GLU A 104 -15.95 -0.90 -0.51
C GLU A 104 -14.77 -0.46 -1.38
N LEU A 105 -13.56 -0.44 -0.82
CA LEU A 105 -12.33 -0.12 -1.54
C LEU A 105 -12.08 -1.07 -2.71
N LYS A 106 -12.41 -2.36 -2.58
CA LYS A 106 -12.29 -3.31 -3.69
C LYS A 106 -13.19 -2.95 -4.86
N ASP A 107 -14.42 -2.53 -4.58
CA ASP A 107 -15.38 -2.15 -5.62
C ASP A 107 -15.00 -0.81 -6.26
N VAL A 108 -14.51 0.15 -5.45
CA VAL A 108 -13.92 1.40 -5.94
C VAL A 108 -12.72 1.11 -6.83
N PHE A 109 -11.78 0.29 -6.38
CA PHE A 109 -10.56 -0.03 -7.12
C PHE A 109 -10.87 -0.60 -8.50
N LYS A 110 -11.80 -1.56 -8.59
CA LYS A 110 -12.24 -2.11 -9.88
C LYS A 110 -12.85 -1.05 -10.78
N ALA A 111 -13.73 -0.20 -10.25
CA ALA A 111 -14.38 0.83 -11.03
C ALA A 111 -13.36 1.86 -11.54
N VAL A 112 -12.36 2.20 -10.74
CA VAL A 112 -11.28 3.09 -11.13
C VAL A 112 -10.38 2.43 -12.19
N GLU A 113 -9.99 1.15 -12.01
CA GLU A 113 -9.23 0.40 -13.03
C GLU A 113 -10.00 0.33 -14.35
N GLU A 114 -11.30 0.03 -14.34
CA GLU A 114 -12.12 -0.01 -15.56
C GLU A 114 -12.19 1.35 -16.27
N ILE A 115 -12.18 2.45 -15.52
CA ILE A 115 -12.10 3.80 -16.11
C ILE A 115 -10.71 4.02 -16.71
N VAL A 116 -9.65 3.72 -15.97
CA VAL A 116 -8.27 3.82 -16.47
C VAL A 116 -8.11 3.03 -17.77
N GLU A 117 -8.52 1.76 -17.80
CA GLU A 117 -8.46 0.91 -19.00
C GLU A 117 -9.26 1.47 -20.18
N GLN A 118 -10.38 2.16 -19.94
CA GLN A 118 -11.15 2.80 -21.01
C GLN A 118 -10.41 3.97 -21.65
N TYR A 119 -9.66 4.73 -20.86
CA TYR A 119 -8.86 5.85 -21.36
C TYR A 119 -7.52 5.38 -21.94
N GLU A 120 -6.90 4.36 -21.37
CA GLU A 120 -5.71 3.70 -21.92
C GLU A 120 -6.03 2.95 -23.24
N GLY A 121 -7.18 2.27 -23.31
CA GLY A 121 -7.59 1.48 -24.48
C GLY A 121 -8.19 2.28 -25.64
N ALA A 122 -8.52 3.56 -25.45
CA ALA A 122 -9.12 4.41 -26.48
C ALA A 122 -8.11 5.18 -27.35
N GLU A 123 -6.81 5.16 -27.02
CA GLU A 123 -5.74 5.84 -27.76
C GLU A 123 -4.70 4.85 -28.32
N GLU A 124 -4.97 4.29 -29.50
CA GLU A 124 -3.96 3.56 -30.29
C GLU A 124 -2.93 4.54 -30.92
N VAL A 125 -2.34 5.48 -30.15
CA VAL A 125 -1.21 6.36 -30.57
C VAL A 125 -0.27 6.81 -29.41
N ALA A 126 -0.50 6.51 -28.13
CA ALA A 126 0.21 7.20 -27.01
C ALA A 126 1.34 6.41 -26.28
N ASP A 127 2.13 5.57 -26.96
CA ASP A 127 3.15 4.67 -26.35
C ASP A 127 4.31 5.38 -25.59
N ALA A 128 4.45 6.70 -25.73
CA ALA A 128 5.41 7.50 -24.96
C ALA A 128 4.74 8.11 -23.72
N ALA A 129 3.68 8.91 -23.89
CA ALA A 129 2.98 9.55 -22.78
C ALA A 129 2.55 8.51 -21.73
N GLU A 130 1.95 7.40 -22.14
CA GLU A 130 1.54 6.31 -21.24
C GLU A 130 2.70 5.72 -20.41
N ARG A 131 3.89 5.54 -21.02
CA ARG A 131 5.09 5.12 -20.29
C ARG A 131 5.60 6.19 -19.33
N PHE A 132 5.54 7.47 -19.70
CA PHE A 132 5.91 8.59 -18.83
C PHE A 132 4.99 8.65 -17.60
N ILE A 133 3.68 8.46 -17.77
CA ILE A 133 2.69 8.41 -16.68
C ILE A 133 3.00 7.23 -15.75
N GLY A 134 3.12 6.02 -16.30
CA GLY A 134 3.43 4.82 -15.51
C GLY A 134 4.75 4.93 -14.75
N LEU A 135 5.78 5.56 -15.34
CA LEU A 135 7.06 5.77 -14.69
C LEU A 135 6.99 6.83 -13.59
N ARG A 136 6.24 7.92 -13.80
CA ARG A 136 6.00 8.96 -12.80
C ARG A 136 5.30 8.39 -11.57
N VAL A 137 4.24 7.61 -11.77
CA VAL A 137 3.54 6.90 -10.69
C VAL A 137 4.49 5.93 -9.95
N ALA A 138 5.32 5.19 -10.67
CA ALA A 138 6.29 4.28 -10.04
C ALA A 138 7.35 5.01 -9.18
N ILE A 139 7.81 6.19 -9.62
CA ILE A 139 8.74 7.03 -8.86
C ILE A 139 8.08 7.55 -7.58
N GLU A 140 6.84 8.02 -7.66
CA GLU A 140 6.09 8.47 -6.48
C GLU A 140 5.83 7.34 -5.48
N ARG A 141 5.51 6.13 -5.96
CA ARG A 141 5.43 4.93 -5.11
C ARG A 141 6.73 4.68 -4.36
N ALA A 142 7.86 4.77 -5.06
CA ALA A 142 9.16 4.57 -4.46
C ALA A 142 9.50 5.64 -3.41
N TYR A 143 9.09 6.90 -3.63
CA TYR A 143 9.19 7.96 -2.63
C TYR A 143 8.36 7.67 -1.39
N ASN A 144 7.08 7.32 -1.56
CA ASN A 144 6.19 6.97 -0.44
C ASN A 144 6.73 5.78 0.35
N PHE A 145 7.22 4.75 -0.34
CA PHE A 145 7.84 3.61 0.32
C PHE A 145 9.12 3.99 1.08
N SER A 146 9.96 4.87 0.52
CA SER A 146 11.15 5.38 1.21
C SER A 146 10.80 6.09 2.51
N TYR A 147 9.70 6.86 2.53
CA TYR A 147 9.20 7.54 3.73
C TYR A 147 8.70 6.54 4.78
N LYS A 148 7.95 5.50 4.38
CA LYS A 148 7.52 4.43 5.29
C LYS A 148 8.72 3.70 5.93
N ILE A 149 9.79 3.43 5.17
CA ILE A 149 11.02 2.84 5.72
C ILE A 149 11.73 3.81 6.67
N GLU A 150 11.80 5.10 6.34
CA GLU A 150 12.43 6.11 7.21
C GLU A 150 11.73 6.19 8.58
N LEU A 151 10.39 6.21 8.59
CA LEU A 151 9.62 6.16 9.84
C LEU A 151 9.97 4.93 10.68
N LEU A 152 10.04 3.75 10.05
CA LEU A 152 10.38 2.50 10.73
C LEU A 152 11.84 2.51 11.25
N ALA A 153 12.77 3.05 10.47
CA ALA A 153 14.16 3.18 10.85
C ALA A 153 14.33 4.12 12.04
N ASN A 154 13.62 5.25 12.05
CA ASN A 154 13.64 6.19 13.18
C ASN A 154 13.06 5.56 14.45
N ALA A 155 11.92 4.86 14.36
CA ALA A 155 11.36 4.14 15.51
C ALA A 155 12.33 3.06 16.04
N SER A 156 13.01 2.34 15.14
CA SER A 156 14.03 1.35 15.54
C SER A 156 15.25 2.02 16.20
N ALA A 157 15.63 3.23 15.77
CA ALA A 157 16.72 3.98 16.40
C ALA A 157 16.38 4.39 17.84
N GLU A 158 15.14 4.77 18.10
CA GLU A 158 14.64 5.06 19.45
C GLU A 158 14.69 3.83 20.37
N GLU A 159 14.53 2.63 19.81
CA GLU A 159 14.73 1.36 20.50
C GLU A 159 16.21 0.96 20.67
N GLY A 160 17.15 1.78 20.16
CA GLY A 160 18.60 1.58 20.30
C GLY A 160 19.26 0.78 19.19
N TYR A 161 18.54 0.46 18.10
CA TYR A 161 19.13 -0.19 16.93
C TYR A 161 19.98 0.79 16.10
N ASN A 162 21.10 0.31 15.56
CA ASN A 162 21.90 1.11 14.62
C ASN A 162 21.28 1.08 13.22
N VAL A 163 20.72 2.21 12.80
CA VAL A 163 20.06 2.38 11.49
C VAL A 163 20.84 3.23 10.49
N SER A 164 22.08 3.62 10.81
CA SER A 164 22.89 4.54 10.00
C SER A 164 23.02 4.11 8.52
N SER A 165 23.27 2.83 8.27
CA SER A 165 23.35 2.30 6.90
C SER A 165 22.02 2.33 6.15
N ILE A 166 20.89 2.13 6.85
CA ILE A 166 19.55 2.18 6.23
C ILE A 166 19.24 3.62 5.83
N LEU A 167 19.50 4.59 6.71
CA LEU A 167 19.28 6.01 6.43
C LEU A 167 20.18 6.51 5.29
N ALA A 168 21.42 6.03 5.20
CA ALA A 168 22.31 6.36 4.08
C ALA A 168 21.78 5.82 2.74
N LEU A 169 21.32 4.56 2.71
CA LEU A 169 20.71 3.96 1.51
C LEU A 169 19.40 4.65 1.10
N LEU A 170 18.61 5.11 2.08
CA LEU A 170 17.39 5.88 1.80
C LEU A 170 17.71 7.25 1.18
N ALA A 171 18.76 7.93 1.65
CA ALA A 171 19.20 9.19 1.07
C ALA A 171 19.65 9.00 -0.40
N GLU A 172 20.44 7.96 -0.68
CA GLU A 172 20.86 7.60 -2.04
C GLU A 172 19.67 7.25 -2.94
N ALA A 173 18.73 6.44 -2.44
CA ALA A 173 17.52 6.09 -3.18
C ALA A 173 16.69 7.32 -3.55
N ARG A 174 16.55 8.29 -2.62
CA ARG A 174 15.82 9.55 -2.89
C ARG A 174 16.53 10.41 -3.93
N GLU A 175 17.86 10.47 -3.92
CA GLU A 175 18.61 11.19 -4.94
C GLU A 175 18.40 10.57 -6.33
N LEU A 176 18.43 9.25 -6.44
CA LEU A 176 18.15 8.53 -7.69
C LEU A 176 16.72 8.78 -8.19
N LEU A 177 15.74 8.77 -7.29
CA LEU A 177 14.34 9.08 -7.63
C LEU A 177 14.16 10.53 -8.05
N ALA A 178 14.88 11.48 -7.44
CA ALA A 178 14.84 12.89 -7.82
C ALA A 178 15.39 13.08 -9.22
N ASN A 179 16.51 12.43 -9.53
CA ASN A 179 17.09 12.46 -10.87
C ASN A 179 16.16 11.81 -11.91
N ALA A 180 15.56 10.66 -11.58
CA ALA A 180 14.60 10.01 -12.47
C ALA A 180 13.36 10.87 -12.74
N SER A 181 12.84 11.56 -11.72
CA SER A 181 11.72 12.49 -11.88
C SER A 181 12.08 13.68 -12.76
N ALA A 182 13.26 14.28 -12.54
CA ALA A 182 13.74 15.42 -13.33
C ALA A 182 13.91 15.06 -14.81
N LEU A 183 14.47 13.88 -15.10
CA LEU A 183 14.61 13.38 -16.48
C LEU A 183 13.24 13.19 -17.15
N LEU A 184 12.24 12.71 -16.39
CA LEU A 184 10.87 12.60 -16.91
C LEU A 184 10.24 13.96 -17.20
N ASP A 185 10.46 14.96 -16.33
CA ASP A 185 9.95 16.33 -16.53
C ASP A 185 10.63 17.03 -17.72
N GLU A 186 11.87 16.69 -18.01
CA GLU A 186 12.62 17.19 -19.17
C GLU A 186 12.28 16.46 -20.49
N GLY A 187 11.50 15.38 -20.43
CA GLY A 187 11.09 14.57 -21.58
C GLY A 187 12.21 13.70 -22.18
N ALA A 188 13.19 13.31 -21.36
CA ALA A 188 14.37 12.53 -21.75
C ALA A 188 14.16 11.01 -21.72
#